data_AF-A0A4S2CVZ9-F1
#
_entry.id   AF-A0A4S2CVZ9-F1
#
_cell.length_a   1.000
_cell.length_b   1.000
_cell.length_c   1.000
_cell.angle_alpha   90.00
_cell.angle_beta   90.00
_cell.angle_gamma   90.00
#
_symmetry.space_group_name_H-M   'P 1'
#
loop_
_entity.id
_entity.type
_entity.pdbx_description
1 polymer ?
#
loop_
_entity_poly.entity_id
_entity_poly.type
_entity_poly.pdbx_seq_one_letter_code
_entity_poly.pdbx_strand_id
1 'polypeptide(L)'
;MKTNYVVCPLSGHSLSKGSRLRRLSNVEEMLASTYGHFFRQVEQPYSCVEQEILTRIIKSLSALLQGDLPRPCFFCKFAKGDLVFWGRVEFFRLELPTENPFSVSLRLCCLRELENKLNCYFVNEGRNKPYSWREKQVIRRIKKRFVHELRNTSKYHLFKGTHVRRQGKRTIVNYLITSIYLFF
;
A
#
# COMPACT_ATOMS: atom_id res chain seq x y z
N MET A 1 23.97 24.42 3.71
CA MET A 1 23.19 23.32 4.34
C MET A 1 23.60 22.01 3.68
N LYS A 2 24.18 21.05 4.43
CA LYS A 2 24.50 19.72 3.89
C LYS A 2 23.21 18.92 3.71
N THR A 3 22.94 18.45 2.51
CA THR A 3 21.78 17.63 2.14
C THR A 3 21.91 16.24 2.79
N ASN A 4 21.32 16.07 3.98
CA ASN A 4 21.27 14.80 4.73
C ASN A 4 20.24 13.80 4.18
N TYR A 5 20.10 13.75 2.85
CA TYR A 5 19.21 12.81 2.18
C TYR A 5 20.00 11.58 1.72
N VAL A 6 19.51 10.39 2.06
CA VAL A 6 20.10 9.14 1.58
C VAL A 6 19.32 8.68 0.36
N VAL A 7 20.02 8.38 -0.74
CA VAL A 7 19.44 7.69 -1.90
C VAL A 7 18.99 6.31 -1.43
N CYS A 8 17.69 6.02 -1.60
CA CYS A 8 17.00 4.79 -1.20
C CYS A 8 17.93 3.64 -0.72
N PRO A 9 18.23 3.53 0.58
CA PRO A 9 19.18 2.53 1.11
C PRO A 9 18.69 1.08 0.96
N LEU A 10 17.46 0.91 0.49
CA LEU A 10 16.72 -0.34 0.38
C LEU A 10 16.95 -1.05 -0.97
N SER A 11 17.83 -0.50 -1.81
CA SER A 11 18.37 -1.16 -3.00
C SER A 11 19.47 -2.18 -2.64
N GLY A 12 20.11 -2.06 -1.48
CA GLY A 12 21.31 -2.84 -1.12
C GLY A 12 21.19 -3.79 0.08
N HIS A 13 20.47 -3.43 1.15
CA HIS A 13 20.52 -4.21 2.42
C HIS A 13 19.14 -4.41 3.08
N SER A 14 18.94 -5.60 3.66
CA SER A 14 17.76 -5.93 4.47
C SER A 14 17.88 -5.31 5.86
N LEU A 15 17.01 -4.36 6.20
CA LEU A 15 17.01 -3.70 7.51
C LEU A 15 16.37 -4.59 8.60
N SER A 16 17.22 -5.24 9.40
CA SER A 16 16.96 -5.96 10.67
C SER A 16 15.89 -7.08 10.69
N LYS A 17 16.20 -8.15 11.44
CA LYS A 17 15.40 -9.37 11.62
C LYS A 17 14.23 -9.16 12.61
N GLY A 18 13.27 -8.32 12.28
CA GLY A 18 11.97 -8.23 12.96
C GLY A 18 10.88 -9.04 12.25
N SER A 19 9.79 -9.40 12.94
CA SER A 19 8.63 -10.04 12.29
C SER A 19 7.95 -9.07 11.32
N ARG A 20 8.01 -9.37 10.02
CA ARG A 20 7.35 -8.60 8.94
C ARG A 20 5.84 -8.41 9.17
N LEU A 21 5.18 -9.39 9.80
CA LEU A 21 3.77 -9.27 10.17
C LEU A 21 3.54 -8.14 11.18
N ARG A 22 4.38 -8.03 12.23
CA ARG A 22 4.27 -6.94 13.22
C ARG A 22 4.46 -5.58 12.56
N ARG A 23 5.46 -5.47 11.68
CA ARG A 23 5.71 -4.22 10.92
C ARG A 23 4.52 -3.86 10.02
N LEU A 24 3.92 -4.84 9.34
CA LEU A 24 2.70 -4.65 8.54
C LEU A 24 1.53 -4.17 9.40
N SER A 25 1.37 -4.74 10.61
CA SER A 25 0.36 -4.29 11.57
C SER A 25 0.59 -2.84 12.01
N ASN A 26 1.83 -2.44 12.27
CA ASN A 26 2.16 -1.04 12.57
C ASN A 26 1.75 -0.11 11.42
N VAL A 27 1.98 -0.50 10.15
CA VAL A 27 1.52 0.28 8.99
C VAL A 27 0.00 0.37 8.97
N GLU A 28 -0.70 -0.75 9.20
CA GLU A 28 -2.16 -0.77 9.22
C GLU A 28 -2.74 0.15 10.31
N GLU A 29 -2.17 0.09 11.52
CA GLU A 29 -2.58 0.90 12.66
C GLU A 29 -2.37 2.38 12.39
N MET A 30 -1.18 2.76 11.91
CA MET A 30 -0.85 4.12 11.52
C MET A 30 -1.78 4.64 10.41
N LEU A 31 -2.10 3.80 9.42
CA LEU A 31 -3.08 4.13 8.39
C LEU A 31 -4.50 4.32 8.95
N ALA A 32 -4.84 3.62 10.02
CA ALA A 32 -6.13 3.79 10.67
C ALA A 32 -6.19 5.10 11.48
N SER A 33 -5.15 5.40 12.27
CA SER A 33 -5.11 6.53 13.19
C SER A 33 -4.81 7.86 12.51
N THR A 34 -3.81 7.91 11.64
CA THR A 34 -3.34 9.15 11.02
C THR A 34 -4.25 9.55 9.86
N TYR A 35 -4.58 8.60 9.01
CA TYR A 35 -5.21 8.90 7.72
C TYR A 35 -6.74 8.85 7.75
N GLY A 36 -7.34 8.08 8.66
CA GLY A 36 -8.78 8.13 8.90
C GLY A 36 -9.25 9.52 9.38
N HIS A 37 -8.38 10.24 10.08
CA HIS A 37 -8.66 11.57 10.62
C HIS A 37 -8.16 12.69 9.68
N PHE A 38 -6.89 12.69 9.25
CA PHE A 38 -6.34 13.82 8.48
C PHE A 38 -7.03 14.06 7.13
N PHE A 39 -7.22 13.02 6.31
CA PHE A 39 -7.73 13.21 4.95
C PHE A 39 -9.18 13.64 4.88
N ARG A 40 -9.96 13.35 5.93
CA ARG A 40 -11.35 13.77 6.05
C ARG A 40 -11.52 15.19 6.56
N GLN A 41 -10.48 15.78 7.15
CA GLN A 41 -10.49 17.15 7.65
C GLN A 41 -10.24 18.19 6.54
N VAL A 42 -9.74 17.75 5.37
CA VAL A 42 -9.65 18.62 4.19
C VAL A 42 -11.01 18.66 3.51
N GLU A 43 -11.68 19.80 3.60
CA GLU A 43 -13.06 20.01 3.10
C GLU A 43 -13.21 19.69 1.62
N GLN A 44 -12.20 20.01 0.81
CA GLN A 44 -12.27 19.81 -0.63
C GLN A 44 -12.15 18.32 -0.99
N PRO A 45 -12.91 17.84 -1.98
CA PRO A 45 -12.78 16.48 -2.49
C PRO A 45 -11.38 16.24 -3.07
N TYR A 46 -10.99 14.97 -3.22
CA TYR A 46 -9.72 14.62 -3.85
C TYR A 46 -9.66 15.15 -5.29
N SER A 47 -8.62 15.93 -5.58
CA SER A 47 -8.26 16.35 -6.93
C SER A 47 -7.90 15.14 -7.82
N CYS A 48 -7.91 15.34 -9.14
CA CYS A 48 -7.53 14.29 -10.09
C CYS A 48 -6.15 13.68 -9.79
N VAL A 49 -5.18 14.51 -9.41
CA VAL A 49 -3.81 14.10 -9.07
C VAL A 49 -3.77 13.25 -7.80
N GLU A 50 -4.51 13.64 -6.76
CA GLU A 50 -4.61 12.84 -5.53
C GLU A 50 -5.26 11.48 -5.80
N GLN A 51 -6.31 11.46 -6.61
CA GLN A 51 -6.96 10.22 -7.03
C GLN A 51 -6.03 9.31 -7.83
N GLU A 52 -5.12 9.86 -8.64
CA GLU A 52 -4.07 9.08 -9.33
C GLU A 52 -3.08 8.45 -8.37
N ILE A 53 -2.63 9.18 -7.35
CA ILE A 53 -1.73 8.65 -6.32
C ILE A 53 -2.39 7.48 -5.58
N LEU A 54 -3.62 7.69 -5.10
CA LEU A 54 -4.42 6.63 -4.47
C LEU A 54 -4.56 5.40 -5.37
N THR A 55 -4.83 5.62 -6.66
CA THR A 55 -4.92 4.56 -7.67
C THR A 55 -3.61 3.78 -7.81
N ARG A 56 -2.46 4.45 -7.84
CA ARG A 56 -1.15 3.79 -7.92
C ARG A 56 -0.86 2.98 -6.66
N ILE A 57 -1.15 3.51 -5.47
CA ILE A 57 -1.03 2.78 -4.20
C ILE A 57 -1.88 1.50 -4.22
N ILE A 58 -3.15 1.60 -4.64
CA ILE A 58 -4.07 0.44 -4.72
C ILE A 58 -3.56 -0.61 -5.72
N LYS A 59 -3.01 -0.18 -6.87
CA LYS A 59 -2.41 -1.08 -7.87
C LYS A 59 -1.18 -1.79 -7.29
N SER A 60 -0.27 -1.07 -6.63
CA SER A 60 0.89 -1.66 -5.94
C SER A 60 0.48 -2.70 -4.89
N LEU A 61 -0.53 -2.40 -4.07
CA LEU A 61 -1.06 -3.35 -3.09
C LEU A 61 -1.71 -4.57 -3.74
N SER A 62 -2.32 -4.40 -4.92
CA SER A 62 -2.92 -5.51 -5.67
C SER A 62 -1.85 -6.45 -6.24
N ALA A 63 -0.76 -5.88 -6.77
CA ALA A 63 0.40 -6.61 -7.25
C ALA A 63 1.01 -7.47 -6.13
N LEU A 64 1.20 -6.89 -4.94
CA LEU A 64 1.70 -7.60 -3.75
C LEU A 64 0.83 -8.81 -3.36
N LEU A 65 -0.48 -8.69 -3.50
CA LEU A 65 -1.40 -9.80 -3.22
C LEU A 65 -1.32 -10.91 -4.27
N GLN A 66 -0.91 -10.59 -5.50
CA GLN A 66 -0.66 -11.53 -6.59
C GLN A 66 0.73 -12.18 -6.50
N GLY A 67 1.64 -11.61 -5.71
CA GLY A 67 3.01 -12.10 -5.54
C GLY A 67 4.06 -11.24 -6.23
N ASP A 68 3.62 -10.19 -6.95
CA ASP A 68 4.50 -9.25 -7.63
C ASP A 68 5.00 -8.18 -6.65
N LEU A 69 6.20 -7.66 -6.92
CA LEU A 69 6.72 -6.51 -6.19
C LEU A 69 6.36 -5.21 -6.91
N PRO A 70 6.03 -4.13 -6.17
CA PRO A 70 5.90 -2.82 -6.75
C PRO A 70 7.23 -2.39 -7.38
N ARG A 71 7.15 -1.45 -8.34
CA ARG A 71 8.34 -0.94 -9.02
C ARG A 71 9.35 -0.41 -7.98
N PRO A 72 10.65 -0.74 -8.13
CA PRO A 72 11.67 -0.22 -7.24
C PRO A 72 11.65 1.31 -7.25
N CYS A 73 11.77 1.93 -6.09
CA CYS A 73 11.94 3.37 -6.04
C CYS A 73 13.40 3.73 -6.29
N PHE A 74 13.70 4.30 -7.46
CA PHE A 74 15.05 4.73 -7.84
C PHE A 74 15.42 6.14 -7.37
N PHE A 75 14.42 6.95 -6.98
CA PHE A 75 14.62 8.38 -6.67
C PHE A 75 14.16 8.78 -5.26
N CYS A 76 13.78 7.82 -4.41
CA CYS A 76 13.33 8.12 -3.07
C CYS A 76 14.48 8.72 -2.24
N LYS A 77 14.25 9.92 -1.74
CA LYS A 77 15.11 10.61 -0.78
C LYS A 77 14.41 10.60 0.57
N PHE A 78 14.96 9.87 1.52
CA PHE A 78 14.49 9.90 2.91
C PHE A 78 15.47 10.71 3.75
N ALA A 79 14.96 11.38 4.78
CA ALA A 79 15.85 11.93 5.79
C ALA A 79 16.55 10.77 6.49
N LYS A 80 17.84 10.93 6.81
CA LYS A 80 18.60 9.89 7.52
C LYS A 80 17.94 9.50 8.86
N GLY A 81 17.24 10.45 9.51
CA GLY A 81 16.48 10.23 10.75
C GLY A 81 15.30 9.28 10.58
N ASP A 82 14.59 9.32 9.44
CA ASP A 82 13.43 8.47 9.19
C ASP A 82 13.82 6.98 9.20
N LEU A 83 14.97 6.67 8.62
CA LEU A 83 15.47 5.30 8.47
C LEU A 83 15.69 4.59 9.81
N VAL A 84 15.97 5.34 10.89
CA VAL A 84 16.11 4.79 12.25
C VAL A 84 14.80 4.13 12.72
N PHE A 85 13.66 4.64 12.24
CA PHE A 85 12.34 4.15 12.58
C PHE A 85 11.83 3.04 11.66
N TRP A 86 12.69 2.49 10.79
CA TRP A 86 12.27 1.48 9.81
C TRP A 86 11.45 0.36 10.45
N GLY A 87 10.26 0.10 9.88
CA GLY A 87 9.36 -0.95 10.37
C GLY A 87 8.58 -0.59 11.63
N ARG A 88 8.76 0.61 12.17
CA ARG A 88 7.97 1.16 13.26
C ARG A 88 6.92 2.14 12.71
N VAL A 89 5.96 2.50 13.55
CA VAL A 89 4.87 3.44 13.21
C VAL A 89 5.46 4.79 12.80
N GLU A 90 6.52 5.20 13.48
CA GLU A 90 7.20 6.48 13.35
C GLU A 90 7.81 6.69 11.95
N PHE A 91 8.20 5.63 11.24
CA PHE A 91 8.67 5.74 9.85
C PHE A 91 7.62 6.35 8.92
N PHE A 92 6.35 6.03 9.17
CA PHE A 92 5.22 6.51 8.37
C PHE A 92 4.56 7.75 8.95
N ARG A 93 5.10 8.31 10.05
CA ARG A 93 4.59 9.55 10.60
C ARG A 93 4.66 10.65 9.54
N LEU A 94 3.57 11.40 9.43
CA LEU A 94 3.51 12.61 8.64
C LEU A 94 3.73 13.80 9.57
N GLU A 95 4.59 14.71 9.15
CA GLU A 95 4.76 16.01 9.82
C GLU A 95 3.82 17.01 9.16
N LEU A 96 2.95 17.62 9.96
CA LEU A 96 2.02 18.64 9.52
C LEU A 96 2.44 19.98 10.12
N PRO A 97 2.32 21.10 9.37
CA PRO A 97 2.57 22.42 9.92
C PRO A 97 1.56 22.75 11.02
N THR A 98 1.97 23.56 12.00
CA THR A 98 1.11 24.00 13.11
C THR A 98 -0.05 24.86 12.61
N GLU A 99 0.19 25.69 11.59
CA GLU A 99 -0.80 26.55 10.97
C GLU A 99 -1.36 25.92 9.71
N ASN A 100 -2.69 25.95 9.57
CA ASN A 100 -3.42 25.39 8.42
C ASN A 100 -3.01 23.96 8.04
N PRO A 101 -3.01 23.00 8.98
CA PRO A 101 -2.57 21.64 8.71
C PRO A 101 -3.41 20.94 7.64
N PHE A 102 -4.67 21.35 7.47
CA PHE A 102 -5.63 20.71 6.56
C PHE A 102 -5.81 21.54 5.29
N SER A 103 -5.00 21.25 4.27
CA SER A 103 -5.16 21.85 2.93
C SER A 103 -4.96 20.80 1.84
N VAL A 104 -5.49 21.07 0.64
CA VAL A 104 -5.32 20.19 -0.53
C VAL A 104 -3.84 20.02 -0.89
N SER A 105 -3.04 21.09 -0.79
CA SER A 105 -1.61 21.04 -1.08
C SER A 105 -0.85 20.14 -0.09
N LEU A 106 -1.12 20.28 1.21
CA LEU A 106 -0.53 19.41 2.23
C LEU A 106 -0.99 17.96 2.07
N ARG A 107 -2.28 17.74 1.80
CA ARG A 107 -2.83 16.41 1.54
C ARG A 107 -2.13 15.73 0.36
N LEU A 108 -1.93 16.45 -0.73
CA LEU A 108 -1.18 15.98 -1.89
C LEU A 108 0.28 15.64 -1.55
N CYS A 109 0.97 16.49 -0.79
CA CYS A 109 2.34 16.23 -0.32
C CYS A 109 2.40 14.95 0.53
N CYS A 110 1.51 14.82 1.51
CA CYS A 110 1.42 13.64 2.38
C CYS A 110 1.10 12.36 1.59
N LEU A 111 0.24 12.43 0.56
CA LEU A 111 -0.06 11.29 -0.31
C LEU A 111 1.17 10.84 -1.12
N ARG A 112 1.95 11.79 -1.66
CA ARG A 112 3.19 11.48 -2.39
C ARG A 112 4.24 10.85 -1.47
N GLU A 113 4.41 11.40 -0.28
CA GLU A 113 5.35 10.87 0.71
C GLU A 113 4.95 9.45 1.13
N LEU A 114 3.65 9.23 1.37
CA LEU A 114 3.11 7.91 1.69
C LEU A 114 3.33 6.89 0.57
N GLU A 115 3.05 7.26 -0.69
CA GLU A 115 3.30 6.42 -1.85
C GLU A 115 4.77 5.96 -1.88
N ASN A 116 5.70 6.89 -1.68
CA ASN A 116 7.14 6.60 -1.65
C ASN A 116 7.52 5.69 -0.49
N LYS A 117 7.09 6.00 0.73
CA LYS A 117 7.36 5.20 1.94
C LYS A 117 6.82 3.77 1.81
N LEU A 118 5.60 3.61 1.29
CA LEU A 118 4.99 2.29 1.06
C LEU A 118 5.72 1.49 -0.02
N ASN A 119 6.04 2.09 -1.17
CA ASN A 119 6.76 1.39 -2.23
C ASN A 119 8.12 0.89 -1.71
N CYS A 120 8.87 1.74 -1.01
CA CYS A 120 10.13 1.37 -0.36
C CYS A 120 9.97 0.24 0.67
N TYR A 121 8.97 0.34 1.54
CA TYR A 121 8.63 -0.69 2.52
C TYR A 121 8.42 -2.05 1.86
N PHE A 122 7.53 -2.11 0.86
CA PHE A 122 7.15 -3.37 0.25
C PHE A 122 8.22 -3.99 -0.65
N VAL A 123 9.05 -3.18 -1.33
CA VAL A 123 10.21 -3.67 -2.09
C VAL A 123 11.21 -4.34 -1.15
N ASN A 124 11.52 -3.71 -0.01
CA ASN A 124 12.46 -4.26 0.96
C ASN A 124 11.93 -5.53 1.64
N GLU A 125 10.68 -5.48 2.13
CA GLU A 125 10.07 -6.59 2.87
C GLU A 125 9.68 -7.78 1.97
N GLY A 126 9.45 -7.53 0.69
CA GLY A 126 9.03 -8.53 -0.29
C GLY A 126 10.15 -9.20 -1.08
N ARG A 127 11.41 -8.68 -0.99
CA ARG A 127 12.52 -9.07 -1.88
C ARG A 127 12.84 -10.56 -1.92
N ASN A 128 12.78 -11.23 -0.77
CA ASN A 128 13.33 -12.59 -0.62
C ASN A 128 12.29 -13.65 -0.21
N LYS A 129 11.02 -13.26 0.03
CA LYS A 129 10.00 -14.21 0.48
C LYS A 129 8.59 -13.72 0.15
N PRO A 130 7.72 -14.58 -0.41
CA PRO A 130 6.31 -14.23 -0.60
C PRO A 130 5.61 -13.93 0.73
N TYR A 131 4.55 -13.14 0.69
CA TYR A 131 3.71 -12.88 1.86
C TYR A 131 2.89 -14.11 2.23
N SER A 132 2.92 -14.46 3.52
CA SER A 132 2.06 -15.49 4.13
C SER A 132 0.58 -15.09 4.08
N TRP A 133 -0.31 -16.04 4.35
CA TRP A 133 -1.75 -15.76 4.39
C TRP A 133 -2.11 -14.66 5.38
N ARG A 134 -1.54 -14.68 6.60
CA ARG A 134 -1.79 -13.66 7.63
C ARG A 134 -1.33 -12.27 7.18
N GLU A 135 -0.16 -12.17 6.56
CA GLU A 135 0.37 -10.91 6.01
C GLU A 135 -0.50 -10.40 4.85
N LYS A 136 -0.95 -11.30 3.96
CA LYS A 136 -1.89 -10.96 2.88
C LYS A 136 -3.22 -10.43 3.43
N GLN A 137 -3.69 -10.90 4.58
CA GLN A 137 -4.90 -10.34 5.20
C GLN A 137 -4.70 -8.88 5.64
N VAL A 138 -3.54 -8.56 6.23
CA VAL A 138 -3.19 -7.17 6.59
C VAL A 138 -3.15 -6.30 5.34
N ILE A 139 -2.45 -6.74 4.29
CA ILE A 139 -2.35 -6.01 3.00
C ILE A 139 -3.74 -5.77 2.38
N ARG A 140 -4.66 -6.75 2.46
CA ARG A 140 -6.05 -6.58 1.99
C ARG A 140 -6.80 -5.50 2.76
N ARG A 141 -6.65 -5.43 4.08
CA ARG A 141 -7.30 -4.40 4.90
C ARG A 141 -6.72 -3.01 4.60
N ILE A 142 -5.40 -2.90 4.48
CA ILE A 142 -4.74 -1.68 4.03
C ILE A 142 -5.28 -1.24 2.66
N LYS A 143 -5.32 -2.14 1.66
CA LYS A 143 -5.88 -1.86 0.33
C LYS A 143 -7.33 -1.37 0.42
N LYS A 144 -8.17 -2.03 1.23
CA LYS A 144 -9.59 -1.68 1.39
C LYS A 144 -9.76 -0.23 1.88
N ARG A 145 -8.87 0.25 2.76
CA ARG A 145 -8.88 1.65 3.23
C ARG A 145 -8.66 2.63 2.08
N PHE A 146 -7.61 2.44 1.27
CA PHE A 146 -7.37 3.31 0.11
C PHE A 146 -8.48 3.26 -0.94
N VAL A 147 -9.08 2.09 -1.17
CA VAL A 147 -10.26 1.97 -2.05
C VAL A 147 -11.44 2.77 -1.50
N HIS A 148 -11.61 2.80 -0.17
CA HIS A 148 -12.68 3.55 0.46
C HIS A 148 -12.50 5.07 0.34
N GLU A 149 -11.26 5.57 0.33
CA GLU A 149 -10.97 6.99 0.06
C GLU A 149 -11.46 7.42 -1.34
N LEU A 150 -11.55 6.48 -2.29
CA LEU A 150 -12.07 6.75 -3.62
C LEU A 150 -13.59 6.68 -3.73
N ARG A 151 -14.35 6.31 -2.69
CA ARG A 151 -15.79 5.92 -2.76
C ARG A 151 -16.72 6.86 -3.50
N ASN A 152 -16.40 8.16 -3.54
CA ASN A 152 -17.20 9.20 -4.19
C ASN A 152 -16.56 9.72 -5.50
N THR A 153 -15.64 8.95 -6.09
CA THR A 153 -14.92 9.31 -7.31
C THR A 153 -15.19 8.28 -8.40
N SER A 154 -15.05 8.68 -9.67
CA SER A 154 -15.19 7.76 -10.82
C SER A 154 -14.20 6.59 -10.76
N LYS A 155 -13.04 6.76 -10.11
CA LYS A 155 -12.02 5.71 -9.94
C LYS A 155 -12.42 4.62 -8.95
N TYR A 156 -13.44 4.83 -8.12
CA TYR A 156 -13.92 3.80 -7.18
C TYR A 156 -14.31 2.50 -7.87
N HIS A 157 -15.02 2.61 -9.00
CA HIS A 157 -15.55 1.47 -9.75
C HIS A 157 -14.44 0.57 -10.30
N LEU A 158 -13.23 1.10 -10.51
CA LEU A 158 -12.06 0.31 -10.93
C LEU A 158 -11.63 -0.70 -9.86
N PHE A 159 -11.97 -0.46 -8.60
CA PHE A 159 -11.48 -1.23 -7.46
C PHE A 159 -12.58 -1.82 -6.56
N LYS A 160 -13.83 -1.38 -6.72
CA LYS A 160 -15.00 -1.99 -6.08
C LYS A 160 -15.24 -3.36 -6.71
N GLY A 161 -14.58 -4.38 -6.15
CA GLY A 161 -14.87 -5.79 -6.31
C GLY A 161 -15.30 -6.23 -7.71
N THR A 162 -14.35 -6.68 -8.52
CA THR A 162 -14.58 -7.78 -9.47
C THR A 162 -14.85 -9.07 -8.66
N HIS A 163 -15.97 -9.13 -7.95
CA HIS A 163 -16.47 -10.38 -7.34
C HIS A 163 -17.03 -11.34 -8.42
N VAL A 164 -17.15 -10.90 -9.67
CA VAL A 164 -17.81 -11.62 -10.77
C VAL A 164 -16.87 -12.56 -11.57
N ARG A 165 -15.54 -12.56 -11.36
CA ARG A 165 -14.62 -13.42 -12.15
C ARG A 165 -13.77 -14.42 -11.35
N ARG A 166 -14.32 -14.94 -10.25
CA ARG A 166 -13.79 -16.14 -9.57
C ARG A 166 -14.80 -17.29 -9.40
N GLN A 167 -15.94 -17.25 -10.08
CA GLN A 167 -16.84 -18.41 -10.22
C GLN A 167 -16.63 -19.18 -11.54
N GLY A 168 -15.91 -18.64 -12.53
CA GLY A 168 -15.72 -19.30 -13.84
C GLY A 168 -14.57 -20.31 -13.96
N LYS A 169 -13.78 -20.57 -12.90
CA LYS A 169 -12.65 -21.54 -12.96
C LYS A 169 -12.81 -22.76 -12.06
N ARG A 170 -13.85 -22.85 -11.24
CA ARG A 170 -14.15 -24.07 -10.46
C ARG A 170 -15.14 -25.00 -11.14
N THR A 171 -15.93 -24.51 -12.09
CA THR A 171 -16.90 -25.36 -12.82
C THR A 171 -16.24 -26.23 -13.90
N ILE A 172 -15.10 -25.81 -14.45
CA ILE A 172 -14.43 -26.57 -15.53
C ILE A 172 -13.66 -27.78 -15.00
N VAL A 173 -13.17 -27.75 -13.75
CA VAL A 173 -12.45 -28.90 -13.17
C VAL A 173 -13.42 -30.02 -12.77
N ASN A 174 -14.66 -29.71 -12.39
CA ASN A 174 -15.64 -30.76 -12.09
C ASN A 174 -16.17 -31.45 -13.36
N TYR A 175 -16.34 -30.75 -14.48
CA TYR A 175 -16.79 -31.42 -15.72
C TYR A 175 -15.73 -32.37 -16.32
N LEU A 176 -14.44 -32.05 -16.17
CA LEU A 176 -13.37 -32.94 -16.65
C LEU A 176 -13.18 -34.18 -15.76
N ILE A 177 -13.47 -34.10 -14.47
CA ILE A 177 -13.38 -35.26 -13.57
C ILE A 177 -14.61 -36.18 -13.75
N THR A 178 -15.82 -35.63 -13.95
CA THR A 178 -17.01 -36.47 -14.15
C THR A 178 -17.02 -37.18 -15.52
N SER A 179 -16.40 -36.61 -16.57
CA SER A 179 -16.32 -37.27 -17.87
C SER A 179 -15.28 -38.40 -17.96
N ILE A 180 -14.32 -38.49 -17.04
CA ILE A 180 -13.34 -39.59 -17.01
C ILE A 180 -13.91 -40.84 -16.30
N TYR A 181 -14.91 -40.70 -15.44
CA TYR A 181 -15.55 -41.82 -14.73
C TYR A 181 -16.75 -42.45 -15.46
N LEU A 182 -17.05 -42.03 -16.70
CA LEU A 182 -18.13 -42.61 -17.52
C LEU A 182 -17.62 -43.44 -18.72
N PHE A 183 -16.32 -43.73 -18.76
CA PHE A 183 -15.69 -44.52 -19.84
C PHE A 183 -14.78 -45.66 -19.34
N PHE A 184 -15.01 -46.17 -18.14
CA PHE A 184 -14.48 -47.45 -17.66
C PHE A 184 -15.59 -48.28 -17.03
#